data_AF-M7TAN0-F1
#
_entry.id   AF-M7TAN0-F1
#
_cell.length_a   1.000
_cell.length_b   1.000
_cell.length_c   1.000
_cell.angle_alpha   90.00
_cell.angle_beta   90.00
_cell.angle_gamma   90.00
#
_symmetry.space_group_name_H-M   'P 1'
#
loop_
_entity.id
_entity.type
_entity.pdbx_description
1 polymer ?
#
loop_
_entity_poly.entity_id
_entity_poly.type
_entity_poly.pdbx_seq_one_letter_code
_entity_poly.pdbx_strand_id
1 'polypeptide(L)'
;MDKPLQAILEDGEPDVPFMLSWANEPWTVRWDGVDRPEGDGTLLAQKYGTLPDWKEHFDWMAPYFRHRNYVRNSASGKAQVMVYSPSHMGDDGKRMFEAWKRWAAADPAIGGLDVIETHIEGDPHNRGQTVAMSEFGGRSGGLDDTTAWRFTPRLSPVFHRGTRVTWDNSPRHATDGQGTSEVWAHPDLWKINIIEQLRRIKLDPNPRGEENFFFINSLNEWGEGNVLEASVQWGDRFAKAFREATEYADSHLPWTEDLVRRGEALDGGGGGDGGADSEVVDVCVIIREFHAAWPWAGAFDLSYTLRSLQAQKNERWQAVAVPVHGDGDSIRRTKVHVLDSWDPRIVMADVPKEIYSEMGGDDNDGGDEDKYEDNDGMKLTDWAIEKMASISPSCARARYMLVTNSTNSYEPETFDVAADGSGGILGLNFVSEATMESAGVGNVTWDQRCDRLEDGTAQYCQSMTPELPEQELDLGAVLVDFQRWQKEGHRFAPRATQGQEQDELGRGAAVLQHLTRRNTEPWGWVSPNETLCHLVHVDTYPACVKVGWIWVDIPKKGDFKSGCHRGKSLADKYGSDEIPTRWDYTRFKKNPFCVRMSQLRYEEVISEA
;
A
#
# COMPACT_ATOMS: atom_id res chain seq x y z
N MET A 1 -3.01 16.49 -36.29
CA MET A 1 -3.53 17.33 -35.19
C MET A 1 -2.35 18.00 -34.49
N ASP A 2 -1.65 18.89 -35.18
CA ASP A 2 -0.38 19.48 -34.71
C ASP A 2 -0.46 20.99 -34.43
N LYS A 3 -1.60 21.63 -34.74
CA LYS A 3 -1.79 23.08 -34.52
C LYS A 3 -1.46 23.55 -33.09
N PRO A 4 -1.85 22.85 -32.00
CA PRO A 4 -1.45 23.26 -30.65
C PRO A 4 0.07 23.23 -30.45
N LEU A 5 0.76 22.26 -31.06
CA LEU A 5 2.22 22.20 -31.01
C LEU A 5 2.84 23.33 -31.84
N GLN A 6 2.34 23.59 -33.05
CA GLN A 6 2.82 24.70 -33.89
C GLN A 6 2.68 26.05 -33.19
N ALA A 7 1.58 26.29 -32.48
CA ALA A 7 1.37 27.52 -31.70
C ALA A 7 2.51 27.75 -30.69
N ILE A 8 2.94 26.72 -29.95
CA ILE A 8 4.06 26.81 -29.01
C ILE A 8 5.35 27.33 -29.69
N LEU A 9 5.60 26.99 -30.96
CA LEU A 9 6.76 27.49 -31.69
C LEU A 9 6.56 28.91 -32.23
N GLU A 10 5.32 29.29 -32.53
CA GLU A 10 4.97 30.58 -33.15
C GLU A 10 4.91 31.71 -32.12
N ASP A 11 4.22 31.50 -31.00
CA ASP A 11 3.98 32.52 -29.97
C ASP A 11 4.60 32.20 -28.61
N GLY A 12 5.05 30.96 -28.39
CA GLY A 12 5.66 30.52 -27.14
C GLY A 12 4.67 30.12 -26.05
N GLU A 13 3.38 30.04 -26.35
CA GLU A 13 2.32 29.71 -25.41
C GLU A 13 1.76 28.28 -25.62
N PRO A 14 1.39 27.57 -24.55
CA PRO A 14 1.54 27.96 -23.14
C PRO A 14 3.02 27.98 -22.70
N ASP A 15 3.41 28.99 -21.91
CA ASP A 15 4.77 29.12 -21.33
C ASP A 15 4.99 28.15 -20.16
N VAL A 16 4.91 26.85 -20.46
CA VAL A 16 5.13 25.76 -19.52
C VAL A 16 6.15 24.77 -20.07
N PRO A 17 6.86 24.02 -19.20
CA PRO A 17 7.69 22.91 -19.64
C PRO A 17 6.85 21.87 -20.40
N PHE A 18 7.36 21.37 -21.52
CA PHE A 18 6.68 20.33 -22.29
C PHE A 18 7.65 19.31 -22.91
N MET A 19 7.11 18.14 -23.22
CA MET A 19 7.77 17.03 -23.89
C MET A 19 6.84 16.46 -24.95
N LEU A 20 7.39 15.94 -26.04
CA LEU A 20 6.58 15.22 -27.03
C LEU A 20 6.33 13.79 -26.54
N SER A 21 5.07 13.36 -26.63
CA SER A 21 4.65 11.96 -26.50
C SER A 21 4.05 11.50 -27.82
N TRP A 22 4.68 10.52 -28.46
CA TRP A 22 4.21 9.98 -29.73
C TRP A 22 3.27 8.80 -29.48
N ALA A 23 1.96 9.04 -29.65
CA ALA A 23 0.97 7.99 -29.86
C ALA A 23 1.20 7.35 -31.23
N ASN A 24 1.91 6.22 -31.25
CA ASN A 24 2.41 5.56 -32.45
C ASN A 24 1.46 4.47 -32.98
N GLU A 25 0.21 4.44 -32.56
CA GLU A 25 -0.74 3.42 -32.99
C GLU A 25 -1.54 3.84 -34.24
N PRO A 26 -2.06 2.88 -35.03
CA PRO A 26 -2.97 3.20 -36.13
C PRO A 26 -4.25 3.85 -35.60
N TRP A 27 -4.85 4.71 -36.41
CA TRP A 27 -6.14 5.30 -36.05
C TRP A 27 -7.25 4.34 -36.47
N THR A 28 -7.97 3.77 -35.50
CA THR A 28 -9.12 2.89 -35.70
C THR A 28 -10.42 3.63 -35.45
N VAL A 29 -11.55 3.07 -35.87
CA VAL A 29 -12.89 3.65 -35.61
C VAL A 29 -13.15 3.82 -34.10
N ARG A 30 -12.66 2.91 -33.26
CA ARG A 30 -12.83 2.96 -31.79
C ARG A 30 -11.71 3.70 -31.04
N TRP A 31 -10.71 4.23 -31.76
CA TRP A 31 -9.60 5.03 -31.23
C TRP A 31 -8.70 4.31 -30.21
N ASP A 32 -8.82 2.98 -30.11
CA ASP A 32 -8.08 2.09 -29.19
C ASP A 32 -6.90 1.39 -29.88
N GLY A 33 -6.65 1.68 -31.17
CA GLY A 33 -5.61 1.04 -31.96
C GLY A 33 -5.89 -0.44 -32.33
N VAL A 34 -7.00 -1.02 -31.88
CA VAL A 34 -7.34 -2.45 -32.03
C VAL A 34 -8.37 -2.65 -33.16
N ASP A 35 -7.92 -3.24 -34.28
CA ASP A 35 -8.84 -3.74 -35.32
C ASP A 35 -9.38 -5.11 -34.92
N ARG A 36 -10.69 -5.34 -35.03
CA ARG A 36 -11.28 -6.66 -34.76
C ARG A 36 -10.89 -7.66 -35.86
N PRO A 37 -10.84 -8.98 -35.56
CA PRO A 37 -10.64 -10.01 -36.58
C PRO A 37 -11.69 -9.95 -37.73
N GLU A 38 -12.89 -9.44 -37.43
CA GLU A 38 -13.98 -9.24 -38.39
C GLU A 38 -13.97 -7.85 -39.06
N GLY A 39 -13.06 -6.96 -38.66
CA GLY A 39 -12.85 -5.61 -39.16
C GLY A 39 -13.86 -4.59 -38.63
N ASP A 40 -13.40 -3.63 -37.81
CA ASP A 40 -14.16 -2.39 -37.56
C ASP A 40 -13.56 -1.18 -38.29
N GLY A 41 -12.34 -1.33 -38.82
CA GLY A 41 -11.75 -0.47 -39.85
C GLY A 41 -10.65 0.44 -39.32
N THR A 42 -9.42 0.24 -39.83
CA THR A 42 -8.35 1.22 -39.73
C THR A 42 -8.67 2.46 -40.58
N LEU A 43 -8.83 3.63 -39.96
CA LEU A 43 -9.02 4.93 -40.60
C LEU A 43 -7.71 5.45 -41.20
N LEU A 44 -6.61 5.32 -40.46
CA LEU A 44 -5.27 5.68 -40.90
C LEU A 44 -4.25 4.65 -40.40
N ALA A 45 -3.64 3.92 -41.32
CA ALA A 45 -2.63 2.92 -40.98
C ALA A 45 -1.32 3.60 -40.54
N GLN A 46 -0.73 3.11 -39.46
CA GLN A 46 0.61 3.53 -39.04
C GLN A 46 1.68 2.71 -39.76
N LYS A 47 2.62 3.39 -40.42
CA LYS A 47 3.83 2.79 -41.01
C LYS A 47 5.05 3.52 -40.50
N TYR A 48 6.10 2.76 -40.16
CA TYR A 48 7.33 3.31 -39.59
C TYR A 48 8.42 3.59 -40.64
N GLY A 49 8.27 3.04 -41.83
CA GLY A 49 9.15 3.33 -42.97
C GLY A 49 10.60 2.90 -42.75
N THR A 50 11.49 3.64 -43.39
CA THR A 50 12.93 3.38 -43.48
C THR A 50 13.74 4.57 -42.97
N LEU A 51 15.08 4.48 -42.98
CA LEU A 51 15.95 5.53 -42.47
C LEU A 51 15.64 6.97 -43.00
N PRO A 52 15.33 7.19 -44.30
CA PRO A 52 14.85 8.48 -44.79
C PRO A 52 13.57 8.97 -44.11
N ASP A 53 12.57 8.09 -43.95
CA ASP A 53 11.30 8.41 -43.29
C ASP A 53 11.53 8.77 -41.80
N TRP A 54 12.44 8.03 -41.16
CA TRP A 54 12.85 8.29 -39.77
C TRP A 54 13.51 9.66 -39.63
N LYS A 55 14.32 10.05 -40.64
CA LYS A 55 14.99 11.36 -40.68
C LYS A 55 13.99 12.48 -40.87
N GLU A 56 13.04 12.32 -41.79
CA GLU A 56 11.96 13.28 -42.00
C GLU A 56 11.15 13.49 -40.71
N HIS A 57 10.78 12.41 -40.02
CA HIS A 57 10.07 12.51 -38.75
C HIS A 57 10.90 13.19 -37.65
N PHE A 58 12.20 12.87 -37.55
CA PHE A 58 13.10 13.56 -36.62
C PHE A 58 13.21 15.05 -36.95
N ASP A 59 13.33 15.42 -38.22
CA ASP A 59 13.45 16.82 -38.65
C ASP A 59 12.17 17.61 -38.38
N TRP A 60 11.00 16.96 -38.42
CA TRP A 60 9.74 17.54 -37.97
C TRP A 60 9.72 17.79 -36.45
N MET A 61 10.29 16.87 -35.64
CA MET A 61 10.35 17.03 -34.18
C MET A 61 11.44 18.02 -33.72
N ALA A 62 12.53 18.15 -34.48
CA ALA A 62 13.72 18.90 -34.08
C ALA A 62 13.49 20.35 -33.65
N PRO A 63 12.60 21.16 -34.27
CA PRO A 63 12.26 22.50 -33.80
C PRO A 63 11.77 22.53 -32.35
N TYR A 64 10.98 21.54 -31.93
CA TYR A 64 10.48 21.42 -30.56
C TYR A 64 11.61 21.12 -29.58
N PHE A 65 12.51 20.21 -29.93
CA PHE A 65 13.67 19.89 -29.09
C PHE A 65 14.57 21.10 -28.84
N ARG A 66 14.64 22.05 -29.79
CA ARG A 66 15.40 23.30 -29.64
C ARG A 66 14.65 24.38 -28.83
N HIS A 67 13.37 24.17 -28.51
CA HIS A 67 12.59 25.15 -27.76
C HIS A 67 13.10 25.28 -26.32
N ARG A 68 13.09 26.52 -25.79
CA ARG A 68 13.63 26.85 -24.46
C ARG A 68 12.94 26.11 -23.31
N ASN A 69 11.65 25.81 -23.46
CA ASN A 69 10.82 25.12 -22.45
C ASN A 69 10.76 23.60 -22.68
N TYR A 70 11.53 23.05 -23.61
CA TYR A 70 11.52 21.62 -23.83
C TYR A 70 12.16 20.89 -22.64
N VAL A 71 11.47 19.86 -22.13
CA VAL A 71 11.95 19.07 -20.99
C VAL A 71 13.24 18.34 -21.36
N ARG A 72 14.23 18.48 -20.48
CA ARG A 72 15.55 17.89 -20.61
C ARG A 72 15.92 17.22 -19.29
N ASN A 73 16.70 16.14 -19.38
CA ASN A 73 17.32 15.56 -18.19
C ASN A 73 18.29 16.61 -17.61
N SER A 74 18.12 16.92 -16.32
CA SER A 74 18.80 18.00 -15.61
C SER A 74 20.30 17.77 -15.46
N ALA A 75 20.76 16.52 -15.42
CA ALA A 75 22.17 16.18 -15.29
C ALA A 75 22.91 16.13 -16.64
N SER A 76 22.29 15.53 -17.66
CA SER A 76 22.90 15.30 -18.98
C SER A 76 22.59 16.38 -20.01
N GLY A 77 21.55 17.19 -19.79
CA GLY A 77 21.07 18.21 -20.73
C GLY A 77 20.32 17.68 -21.95
N LYS A 78 20.17 16.36 -22.08
CA LYS A 78 19.54 15.72 -23.23
C LYS A 78 18.03 15.92 -23.23
N ALA A 79 17.48 16.19 -24.43
CA ALA A 79 16.04 16.24 -24.64
C ALA A 79 15.40 14.88 -24.30
N GLN A 80 14.23 14.89 -23.68
CA GLN A 80 13.46 13.68 -23.38
C GLN A 80 12.31 13.55 -24.39
N VAL A 81 12.04 12.36 -24.92
CA VAL A 81 10.87 12.11 -25.77
C VAL A 81 10.19 10.81 -25.35
N MET A 82 8.86 10.81 -25.30
CA MET A 82 8.09 9.60 -24.98
C MET A 82 7.53 8.95 -26.25
N VAL A 83 7.58 7.62 -26.30
CA VAL A 83 6.95 6.80 -27.35
C VAL A 83 5.95 5.87 -26.68
N TYR A 84 4.67 6.09 -26.97
CA TYR A 84 3.59 5.20 -26.55
C TYR A 84 3.68 3.88 -27.32
N SER A 85 3.12 2.79 -26.77
CA SER A 85 3.03 1.45 -27.38
C SER A 85 4.16 1.07 -28.37
N PRO A 86 5.43 1.08 -27.94
CA PRO A 86 6.57 0.89 -28.84
C PRO A 86 6.63 -0.55 -29.41
N SER A 87 5.79 -1.46 -28.92
CA SER A 87 5.53 -2.79 -29.47
C SER A 87 5.12 -2.76 -30.94
N HIS A 88 4.32 -1.78 -31.35
CA HIS A 88 3.85 -1.63 -32.73
C HIS A 88 4.99 -1.39 -33.74
N MET A 89 6.15 -0.91 -33.27
CA MET A 89 7.30 -0.59 -34.12
C MET A 89 8.17 -1.82 -34.45
N GLY A 90 7.93 -2.96 -33.80
CA GLY A 90 8.75 -4.16 -33.95
C GLY A 90 10.25 -3.90 -33.77
N ASP A 91 11.07 -4.57 -34.59
CA ASP A 91 12.54 -4.46 -34.57
C ASP A 91 13.07 -3.11 -35.08
N ASP A 92 12.24 -2.35 -35.81
CA ASP A 92 12.62 -1.06 -36.40
C ASP A 92 12.72 0.03 -35.34
N GLY A 93 11.89 -0.03 -34.29
CA GLY A 93 11.81 1.00 -33.24
C GLY A 93 13.15 1.31 -32.60
N LYS A 94 13.90 0.30 -32.15
CA LYS A 94 15.22 0.55 -31.52
C LYS A 94 16.24 1.13 -32.51
N ARG A 95 16.22 0.70 -33.78
CA ARG A 95 17.11 1.26 -34.81
C ARG A 95 16.78 2.71 -35.11
N MET A 96 15.50 3.05 -35.14
CA MET A 96 15.00 4.41 -35.27
C MET A 96 15.46 5.29 -34.09
N PHE A 97 15.31 4.81 -32.86
CA PHE A 97 15.75 5.54 -31.66
C PHE A 97 17.26 5.80 -31.66
N GLU A 98 18.07 4.82 -32.07
CA GLU A 98 19.52 5.01 -32.21
C GLU A 98 19.90 6.02 -33.29
N ALA A 99 19.15 6.09 -34.40
CA ALA A 99 19.33 7.11 -35.41
C ALA A 99 18.99 8.51 -34.86
N TRP A 100 17.86 8.65 -34.16
CA TRP A 100 17.44 9.90 -33.52
C TRP A 100 18.46 10.42 -32.50
N LYS A 101 18.99 9.54 -31.64
CA LYS A 101 20.05 9.89 -30.67
C LYS A 101 21.29 10.46 -31.38
N ARG A 102 21.71 9.87 -32.50
CA ARG A 102 22.86 10.34 -33.28
C ARG A 102 22.60 11.69 -33.93
N TRP A 103 21.41 11.91 -34.48
CA TRP A 103 21.04 13.20 -35.08
C TRP A 103 20.90 14.30 -34.03
N ALA A 104 20.31 14.00 -32.88
CA ALA A 104 20.20 14.91 -31.75
C ALA A 104 21.57 15.31 -31.19
N ALA A 105 22.50 14.35 -31.05
CA ALA A 105 23.87 14.63 -30.61
C ALA A 105 24.68 15.44 -31.63
N ALA A 106 24.36 15.33 -32.93
CA ALA A 106 25.01 16.10 -33.98
C ALA A 106 24.49 17.55 -34.10
N ASP A 107 23.33 17.85 -33.53
CA ASP A 107 22.75 19.19 -33.47
C ASP A 107 23.15 19.89 -32.15
N PRO A 108 24.00 20.93 -32.17
CA PRO A 108 24.47 21.58 -30.95
C PRO A 108 23.38 22.22 -30.09
N ALA A 109 22.23 22.57 -30.67
CA ALA A 109 21.09 23.13 -29.92
C ALA A 109 20.26 22.04 -29.23
N ILE A 110 20.33 20.80 -29.71
CA ILE A 110 19.65 19.66 -29.09
C ILE A 110 20.59 18.97 -28.10
N GLY A 111 21.85 18.72 -28.48
CA GLY A 111 22.91 18.17 -27.63
C GLY A 111 22.78 16.67 -27.32
N GLY A 112 21.59 16.10 -27.44
CA GLY A 112 21.30 14.67 -27.29
C GLY A 112 19.83 14.40 -27.00
N LEU A 113 19.45 13.13 -27.03
CA LEU A 113 18.07 12.67 -26.85
C LEU A 113 18.07 11.40 -26.00
N ASP A 114 17.15 11.31 -25.05
CA ASP A 114 16.76 10.05 -24.42
C ASP A 114 15.30 9.73 -24.79
N VAL A 115 15.03 8.44 -25.01
CA VAL A 115 13.72 7.93 -25.40
C VAL A 115 13.14 7.17 -24.23
N ILE A 116 11.96 7.60 -23.77
CA ILE A 116 11.16 6.96 -22.73
C ILE A 116 10.08 6.14 -23.42
N GLU A 117 10.05 4.84 -23.17
CA GLU A 117 9.06 3.93 -23.75
C GLU A 117 7.90 3.71 -22.77
N THR A 118 6.66 3.94 -23.18
CA THR A 118 5.50 3.57 -22.35
C THR A 118 5.33 2.05 -22.36
N HIS A 119 5.37 1.44 -21.19
CA HIS A 119 5.07 0.02 -21.05
C HIS A 119 3.59 -0.21 -20.84
N ILE A 120 3.03 -1.02 -21.73
CA ILE A 120 1.67 -1.55 -21.67
C ILE A 120 1.79 -3.05 -21.41
N GLU A 121 0.88 -3.59 -20.60
CA GLU A 121 0.86 -5.01 -20.29
C GLU A 121 0.85 -5.87 -21.57
N GLY A 122 1.70 -6.90 -21.62
CA GLY A 122 1.85 -7.76 -22.81
C GLY A 122 2.86 -7.28 -23.87
N ASP A 123 3.58 -6.17 -23.66
CA ASP A 123 4.64 -5.71 -24.57
C ASP A 123 5.78 -6.76 -24.70
N PRO A 124 6.10 -7.26 -25.91
CA PRO A 124 7.10 -8.28 -26.09
C PRO A 124 8.52 -7.77 -25.80
N HIS A 125 9.24 -8.48 -24.94
CA HIS A 125 10.63 -8.16 -24.57
C HIS A 125 11.67 -8.36 -25.69
N ASN A 126 11.27 -8.79 -26.88
CA ASN A 126 12.18 -9.21 -27.95
C ASN A 126 12.70 -8.06 -28.84
N ARG A 127 12.15 -6.84 -28.71
CA ARG A 127 12.54 -5.67 -29.55
C ARG A 127 13.93 -5.11 -29.23
N GLY A 128 14.57 -5.59 -28.16
CA GLY A 128 15.84 -5.08 -27.64
C GLY A 128 15.66 -4.33 -26.32
N GLN A 129 16.77 -4.00 -25.64
CA GLN A 129 16.73 -3.44 -24.30
C GLN A 129 16.05 -2.06 -24.25
N THR A 130 15.12 -1.89 -23.32
CA THR A 130 14.55 -0.58 -22.96
C THR A 130 15.39 0.04 -21.84
N VAL A 131 15.87 1.25 -22.07
CA VAL A 131 16.76 1.97 -21.12
C VAL A 131 15.93 2.81 -20.14
N ALA A 132 14.94 3.54 -20.67
CA ALA A 132 14.01 4.34 -19.90
C ALA A 132 12.56 3.96 -20.24
N MET A 133 11.74 3.80 -19.21
CA MET A 133 10.36 3.33 -19.34
C MET A 133 9.41 4.16 -18.49
N SER A 134 8.21 4.41 -19.01
CA SER A 134 7.08 4.94 -18.26
C SER A 134 6.07 3.82 -18.00
N GLU A 135 5.64 3.68 -16.76
CA GLU A 135 4.52 2.82 -16.38
C GLU A 135 3.18 3.45 -16.80
N PHE A 136 2.30 2.70 -17.48
CA PHE A 136 0.97 3.18 -17.89
C PHE A 136 -0.07 3.24 -16.75
N GLY A 137 0.31 2.83 -15.53
CA GLY A 137 -0.33 3.25 -14.28
C GLY A 137 -1.76 2.75 -14.01
N GLY A 138 -1.97 1.47 -13.71
CA GLY A 138 -3.30 0.94 -13.33
C GLY A 138 -3.97 1.61 -12.10
N ARG A 139 -3.21 2.31 -11.27
CA ARG A 139 -3.50 2.61 -9.86
C ARG A 139 -4.36 3.88 -9.62
N SER A 140 -5.64 3.87 -9.98
CA SER A 140 -6.57 5.01 -9.78
C SER A 140 -7.08 5.23 -8.35
N GLY A 141 -6.61 4.44 -7.37
CA GLY A 141 -7.04 4.54 -5.96
C GLY A 141 -8.42 3.97 -5.65
N GLY A 142 -9.19 3.55 -6.66
CA GLY A 142 -10.51 2.93 -6.49
C GLY A 142 -10.56 1.43 -6.75
N LEU A 143 -9.75 0.92 -7.68
CA LEU A 143 -9.71 -0.51 -8.01
C LEU A 143 -8.35 -1.14 -7.74
N ASP A 144 -7.30 -0.51 -8.25
CA ASP A 144 -5.96 -1.08 -8.24
C ASP A 144 -5.18 -0.70 -6.98
N ASP A 145 -4.62 -1.74 -6.36
CA ASP A 145 -3.97 -1.72 -5.07
C ASP A 145 -2.53 -1.19 -5.16
N THR A 146 -2.21 -0.13 -4.41
CA THR A 146 -0.82 0.34 -4.25
C THR A 146 0.04 -0.62 -3.41
N THR A 147 -0.58 -1.40 -2.54
CA THR A 147 0.08 -2.41 -1.68
C THR A 147 0.37 -3.72 -2.43
N ALA A 148 -0.21 -3.90 -3.63
CA ALA A 148 0.20 -4.92 -4.61
C ALA A 148 1.58 -4.63 -5.25
N TRP A 149 2.33 -3.67 -4.67
CA TRP A 149 3.77 -3.42 -4.77
C TRP A 149 4.64 -4.62 -5.18
N ARG A 150 4.27 -5.83 -4.71
CA ARG A 150 4.98 -7.09 -4.85
C ARG A 150 5.17 -7.61 -6.29
N PHE A 151 4.42 -7.09 -7.28
CA PHE A 151 4.39 -7.66 -8.64
C PHE A 151 4.83 -6.73 -9.77
N THR A 152 5.30 -5.51 -9.51
CA THR A 152 5.71 -4.58 -10.57
C THR A 152 7.21 -4.27 -10.49
N PRO A 153 8.08 -5.23 -10.88
CA PRO A 153 9.53 -5.04 -10.87
C PRO A 153 9.92 -3.85 -11.76
N ARG A 154 11.09 -3.25 -11.49
CA ARG A 154 11.70 -2.35 -12.47
C ARG A 154 11.95 -3.15 -13.75
N LEU A 155 11.23 -2.80 -14.80
CA LEU A 155 11.35 -3.45 -16.11
C LEU A 155 12.49 -2.84 -16.95
N SER A 156 13.08 -1.75 -16.49
CA SER A 156 14.22 -1.08 -17.13
C SER A 156 15.10 -0.38 -16.08
N PRO A 157 16.36 -0.03 -16.43
CA PRO A 157 17.25 0.71 -15.54
C PRO A 157 16.65 2.04 -15.04
N VAL A 158 16.03 2.81 -15.94
CA VAL A 158 15.32 4.05 -15.61
C VAL A 158 13.82 3.80 -15.71
N PHE A 159 13.12 3.78 -14.59
CA PHE A 159 11.71 3.40 -14.53
C PHE A 159 10.91 4.52 -13.88
N HIS A 160 10.14 5.23 -14.70
CA HIS A 160 9.24 6.29 -14.26
C HIS A 160 7.89 5.67 -13.91
N ARG A 161 7.46 5.88 -12.66
CA ARG A 161 6.16 5.43 -12.17
C ARG A 161 5.05 6.27 -12.82
N GLY A 162 3.87 5.69 -12.91
CA GLY A 162 2.71 6.40 -13.41
C GLY A 162 1.40 5.91 -12.80
N THR A 163 0.35 6.69 -13.03
CA THR A 163 -0.98 6.47 -12.50
C THR A 163 -2.05 6.86 -13.50
N ARG A 164 -3.22 6.22 -13.40
CA ARG A 164 -4.47 6.72 -13.94
C ARG A 164 -5.18 7.59 -12.91
N VAL A 165 -5.97 8.57 -13.34
CA VAL A 165 -6.83 9.38 -12.48
C VAL A 165 -8.11 8.61 -12.18
N THR A 166 -8.78 8.13 -13.23
CA THR A 166 -9.98 7.28 -13.21
C THR A 166 -10.02 6.45 -14.50
N TRP A 167 -11.08 5.68 -14.73
CA TRP A 167 -11.35 5.13 -16.06
C TRP A 167 -12.84 4.88 -16.29
N ASP A 168 -13.34 5.29 -17.46
CA ASP A 168 -14.67 5.02 -18.00
C ASP A 168 -14.63 5.19 -19.53
N ASN A 169 -14.47 4.08 -20.24
CA ASN A 169 -14.52 4.08 -21.71
C ASN A 169 -15.89 3.63 -22.25
N SER A 170 -16.93 3.56 -21.41
CA SER A 170 -18.28 3.16 -21.83
C SER A 170 -18.85 4.03 -22.96
N PRO A 171 -18.58 5.35 -23.07
CA PRO A 171 -19.05 6.14 -24.21
C PRO A 171 -18.46 5.67 -25.56
N ARG A 172 -17.28 5.05 -25.56
CA ARG A 172 -16.63 4.49 -26.77
C ARG A 172 -17.19 3.13 -27.17
N HIS A 173 -17.87 2.45 -26.24
CA HIS A 173 -18.41 1.09 -26.37
C HIS A 173 -19.94 1.03 -26.33
N ALA A 174 -20.59 2.13 -26.70
CA ALA A 174 -22.05 2.28 -26.64
C ALA A 174 -22.83 1.24 -27.47
N THR A 175 -22.20 0.58 -28.45
CA THR A 175 -22.86 -0.34 -29.39
C THR A 175 -22.45 -1.81 -29.23
N ASP A 176 -21.41 -2.11 -28.45
CA ASP A 176 -20.85 -3.46 -28.32
C ASP A 176 -20.82 -3.98 -26.88
N GLY A 177 -21.09 -3.13 -25.89
CA GLY A 177 -21.10 -3.51 -24.48
C GLY A 177 -19.73 -3.91 -23.92
N GLN A 178 -18.64 -3.58 -24.61
CA GLN A 178 -17.26 -3.91 -24.18
C GLN A 178 -16.63 -2.81 -23.31
N GLY A 179 -17.42 -1.81 -22.92
CA GLY A 179 -16.98 -0.72 -22.06
C GLY A 179 -16.68 -1.20 -20.65
N THR A 180 -15.70 -0.56 -20.03
CA THR A 180 -15.26 -0.79 -18.65
C THR A 180 -15.23 0.56 -17.93
N SER A 181 -15.55 0.54 -16.64
CA SER A 181 -15.52 1.73 -15.80
C SER A 181 -15.07 1.41 -14.39
N GLU A 182 -14.40 2.36 -13.77
CA GLU A 182 -13.91 2.29 -12.40
C GLU A 182 -14.85 3.04 -11.48
N VAL A 183 -15.87 2.32 -11.02
CA VAL A 183 -16.98 2.88 -10.24
C VAL A 183 -16.60 3.35 -8.83
N TRP A 184 -15.39 3.05 -8.37
CA TRP A 184 -14.86 3.43 -7.06
C TRP A 184 -13.76 4.49 -7.13
N ALA A 185 -13.55 5.13 -8.28
CA ALA A 185 -12.59 6.23 -8.38
C ALA A 185 -13.11 7.49 -7.64
N HIS A 186 -12.28 8.04 -6.75
CA HIS A 186 -12.60 9.24 -5.98
C HIS A 186 -11.33 10.06 -5.67
N PRO A 187 -11.36 11.41 -5.74
CA PRO A 187 -10.18 12.25 -5.50
C PRO A 187 -9.44 11.97 -4.19
N ASP A 188 -10.17 11.76 -3.10
CA ASP A 188 -9.55 11.53 -1.78
C ASP A 188 -8.88 10.14 -1.67
N LEU A 189 -9.42 9.10 -2.33
CA LEU A 189 -8.78 7.79 -2.39
C LEU A 189 -7.55 7.85 -3.31
N TRP A 190 -7.69 8.53 -4.45
CA TRP A 190 -6.59 8.77 -5.38
C TRP A 190 -5.45 9.54 -4.72
N LYS A 191 -5.72 10.55 -3.89
CA LYS A 191 -4.70 11.27 -3.11
C LYS A 191 -3.80 10.32 -2.31
N ILE A 192 -4.39 9.38 -1.58
CA ILE A 192 -3.65 8.43 -0.74
C ILE A 192 -2.85 7.45 -1.62
N ASN A 193 -3.42 7.05 -2.75
CA ASN A 193 -2.71 6.28 -3.77
C ASN A 193 -1.46 7.03 -4.27
N ILE A 194 -1.58 8.31 -4.61
CA ILE A 194 -0.45 9.16 -5.04
C ILE A 194 0.61 9.25 -3.95
N ILE A 195 0.22 9.45 -2.69
CA ILE A 195 1.17 9.49 -1.56
C ILE A 195 2.02 8.21 -1.53
N GLU A 196 1.41 7.04 -1.71
CA GLU A 196 2.14 5.76 -1.74
C GLU A 196 2.97 5.58 -3.02
N GLN A 197 2.53 6.09 -4.18
CA GLN A 197 3.37 6.12 -5.39
C GLN A 197 4.61 7.00 -5.20
N LEU A 198 4.44 8.19 -4.62
CA LEU A 198 5.54 9.11 -4.34
C LEU A 198 6.48 8.53 -3.27
N ARG A 199 5.94 7.86 -2.24
CA ARG A 199 6.74 7.07 -1.29
C ARG A 199 7.61 6.07 -2.02
N ARG A 200 7.05 5.34 -2.99
CA ARG A 200 7.81 4.36 -3.76
C ARG A 200 8.92 5.00 -4.59
N ILE A 201 8.65 6.11 -5.28
CA ILE A 201 9.67 6.84 -6.02
C ILE A 201 10.82 7.25 -5.10
N LYS A 202 10.50 7.69 -3.87
CA LYS A 202 11.52 8.10 -2.89
C LYS A 202 12.30 6.94 -2.27
N LEU A 203 11.68 5.76 -2.12
CA LEU A 203 12.31 4.53 -1.58
C LEU A 203 13.13 3.76 -2.63
N ASP A 204 12.75 3.87 -3.90
CA ASP A 204 13.39 3.23 -5.04
C ASP A 204 13.56 4.27 -6.16
N PRO A 205 14.46 5.25 -5.98
CA PRO A 205 14.66 6.32 -6.96
C PRO A 205 15.48 5.84 -8.15
N ASN A 206 15.29 6.47 -9.32
CA ASN A 206 16.12 6.21 -10.49
C ASN A 206 17.62 6.46 -10.22
N PRO A 207 18.51 5.84 -11.02
CA PRO A 207 19.96 6.01 -10.87
C PRO A 207 20.35 7.50 -10.80
N ARG A 208 21.39 7.81 -10.02
CA ARG A 208 21.88 9.19 -9.89
C ARG A 208 22.17 9.79 -11.28
N GLY A 209 21.63 10.99 -11.53
CA GLY A 209 21.69 11.68 -12.82
C GLY A 209 20.50 11.42 -13.73
N GLU A 210 19.58 10.52 -13.36
CA GLU A 210 18.33 10.29 -14.07
C GLU A 210 17.15 10.94 -13.33
N GLU A 211 16.13 11.30 -14.09
CA GLU A 211 14.94 11.96 -13.56
C GLU A 211 13.99 10.98 -12.86
N ASN A 212 13.28 11.46 -11.85
CA ASN A 212 12.22 10.72 -11.17
C ASN A 212 10.84 11.21 -11.61
N PHE A 213 10.60 11.28 -12.93
CA PHE A 213 9.27 11.65 -13.44
C PHE A 213 8.17 10.73 -12.90
N PHE A 214 7.03 11.34 -12.61
CA PHE A 214 5.79 10.67 -12.29
C PHE A 214 4.75 11.01 -13.36
N PHE A 215 4.32 10.01 -14.13
CA PHE A 215 3.40 10.20 -15.24
C PHE A 215 1.95 10.05 -14.79
N ILE A 216 1.14 11.08 -15.00
CA ILE A 216 -0.30 11.01 -14.75
C ILE A 216 -0.99 10.87 -16.10
N ASN A 217 -1.57 9.71 -16.33
CA ASN A 217 -2.55 9.52 -17.38
C ASN A 217 -3.91 9.91 -16.79
N SER A 218 -4.56 11.01 -17.15
CA SER A 218 -4.10 12.06 -18.07
C SER A 218 -4.53 13.43 -17.57
N LEU A 219 -4.09 14.48 -18.26
CA LEU A 219 -4.70 15.79 -18.11
C LEU A 219 -6.18 15.77 -18.57
N ASN A 220 -6.48 15.28 -19.77
CA ASN A 220 -7.78 15.50 -20.44
C ASN A 220 -8.21 14.41 -21.44
N GLU A 221 -7.94 13.13 -21.16
CA GLU A 221 -8.42 11.96 -21.91
C GLU A 221 -9.91 11.70 -21.61
N TRP A 222 -10.76 12.64 -22.00
CA TRP A 222 -12.19 12.63 -21.73
C TRP A 222 -12.92 11.43 -22.33
N GLY A 223 -12.41 10.87 -23.43
CA GLY A 223 -13.03 9.70 -24.06
C GLY A 223 -12.89 8.41 -23.24
N GLU A 224 -11.98 8.37 -22.26
CA GLU A 224 -11.81 7.24 -21.34
C GLU A 224 -12.10 7.64 -19.89
N GLY A 225 -12.72 8.80 -19.66
CA GLY A 225 -13.02 9.32 -18.33
C GLY A 225 -11.80 9.69 -17.47
N ASN A 226 -10.59 9.38 -17.94
CA ASN A 226 -9.34 9.42 -17.20
C ASN A 226 -8.74 10.83 -17.12
N VAL A 227 -9.39 11.73 -16.38
CA VAL A 227 -9.20 13.18 -16.52
C VAL A 227 -8.82 13.85 -15.19
N LEU A 228 -7.67 14.55 -15.19
CA LEU A 228 -7.24 15.45 -14.12
C LEU A 228 -7.85 16.86 -14.24
N GLU A 229 -8.18 17.29 -15.46
CA GLU A 229 -8.84 18.56 -15.78
C GLU A 229 -10.16 18.72 -14.99
N ALA A 230 -10.48 19.98 -14.66
CA ALA A 230 -11.65 20.27 -13.86
C ALA A 230 -12.94 19.81 -14.56
N SER A 231 -13.80 19.08 -13.83
CA SER A 231 -15.05 18.54 -14.35
C SER A 231 -16.27 19.06 -13.59
N VAL A 232 -17.46 18.93 -14.18
CA VAL A 232 -18.72 19.24 -13.47
C VAL A 232 -18.91 18.34 -12.24
N GLN A 233 -18.47 17.07 -12.33
CA GLN A 233 -18.64 16.10 -11.25
C GLN A 233 -17.72 16.36 -10.06
N TRP A 234 -16.45 16.69 -10.33
CA TRP A 234 -15.41 16.75 -9.30
C TRP A 234 -14.83 18.14 -9.08
N GLY A 235 -15.20 19.15 -9.87
CA GLY A 235 -14.49 20.42 -9.89
C GLY A 235 -13.01 20.20 -10.16
N ASP A 236 -12.15 20.89 -9.43
CA ASP A 236 -10.68 20.75 -9.46
C ASP A 236 -10.14 19.74 -8.41
N ARG A 237 -11.01 18.91 -7.81
CA ARG A 237 -10.63 18.06 -6.66
C ARG A 237 -9.50 17.08 -6.96
N PHE A 238 -9.42 16.52 -8.17
CA PHE A 238 -8.28 15.66 -8.53
C PHE A 238 -6.97 16.46 -8.59
N ALA A 239 -6.95 17.62 -9.24
CA ALA A 239 -5.76 18.48 -9.25
C ALA A 239 -5.36 18.91 -7.82
N LYS A 240 -6.34 19.23 -6.96
CA LYS A 240 -6.11 19.54 -5.55
C LYS A 240 -5.56 18.33 -4.79
N ALA A 241 -6.12 17.14 -5.01
CA ALA A 241 -5.64 15.89 -4.42
C ALA A 241 -4.18 15.61 -4.80
N PHE A 242 -3.81 15.81 -6.08
CA PHE A 242 -2.42 15.67 -6.51
C PHE A 242 -1.50 16.65 -5.78
N ARG A 243 -1.88 17.93 -5.70
CA ARG A 243 -1.09 18.95 -4.98
C ARG A 243 -0.94 18.62 -3.49
N GLU A 244 -2.02 18.23 -2.83
CA GLU A 244 -1.97 17.83 -1.41
C GLU A 244 -1.08 16.60 -1.21
N ALA A 245 -1.11 15.62 -2.12
CA ALA A 245 -0.25 14.45 -2.07
C ALA A 245 1.24 14.80 -2.27
N THR A 246 1.57 15.68 -3.22
CA THR A 246 2.96 16.10 -3.46
C THR A 246 3.50 16.93 -2.31
N GLU A 247 2.71 17.88 -1.78
CA GLU A 247 3.07 18.66 -0.60
C GLU A 247 3.32 17.76 0.62
N TYR A 248 2.46 16.77 0.86
CA TYR A 248 2.66 15.78 1.90
C TYR A 248 3.94 14.96 1.67
N ALA A 249 4.14 14.48 0.44
CA ALA A 249 5.32 13.70 0.10
C ALA A 249 6.62 14.47 0.33
N ASP A 250 6.67 15.75 -0.03
CA ASP A 250 7.86 16.59 0.14
C ASP A 250 8.17 16.94 1.59
N SER A 251 7.15 17.01 2.44
CA SER A 251 7.30 17.36 3.85
C SER A 251 7.47 16.17 4.79
N HIS A 252 6.89 15.01 4.48
CA HIS A 252 6.80 13.88 5.41
C HIS A 252 7.49 12.59 4.90
N LEU A 253 7.70 12.43 3.59
CA LEU A 253 8.27 11.20 3.05
C LEU A 253 9.79 11.34 2.84
N PRO A 254 10.61 10.51 3.51
CA PRO A 254 12.06 10.54 3.37
C PRO A 254 12.50 9.93 2.03
N TRP A 255 13.63 10.41 1.50
CA TRP A 255 14.35 9.69 0.46
C TRP A 255 15.13 8.51 1.05
N THR A 256 15.42 7.49 0.25
CA THR A 256 16.27 6.35 0.67
C THR A 256 17.60 6.83 1.27
N GLU A 257 18.21 7.88 0.74
CA GLU A 257 19.45 8.43 1.28
C GLU A 257 19.29 9.00 2.70
N ASP A 258 18.12 9.56 3.04
CA ASP A 258 17.83 10.04 4.39
C ASP A 258 17.54 8.88 5.35
N LEU A 259 16.89 7.82 4.85
CA LEU A 259 16.68 6.58 5.60
C LEU A 259 18.01 5.90 5.94
N VAL A 260 18.90 5.71 4.95
CA VAL A 260 20.25 5.17 5.15
C VAL A 260 21.00 5.98 6.20
N ARG A 261 21.03 7.31 6.06
CA ARG A 261 21.74 8.20 7.01
C ARG A 261 21.19 8.09 8.43
N ARG A 262 19.87 7.96 8.58
CA ARG A 262 19.24 7.72 9.89
C ARG A 262 19.63 6.36 10.46
N GLY A 263 19.61 5.31 9.65
CA GLY A 263 20.07 3.98 10.04
C GLY A 263 21.53 3.98 10.50
N GLU A 264 22.43 4.62 9.75
CA GLU A 264 23.84 4.78 10.12
C GLU A 264 24.03 5.54 11.44
N ALA A 265 23.22 6.58 11.69
CA ALA A 265 23.27 7.33 12.94
C ALA A 265 22.82 6.49 14.14
N LEU A 266 21.78 5.65 13.97
CA LEU A 266 21.32 4.71 14.99
C LEU A 266 22.38 3.62 15.26
N ASP A 267 23.01 3.08 14.22
CA ASP A 267 24.05 2.06 14.33
C ASP A 267 25.32 2.61 15.03
N GLY A 268 25.81 3.77 14.58
CA GLY A 268 27.00 4.43 15.12
C GLY A 268 26.83 5.10 16.49
N GLY A 269 25.59 5.31 16.94
CA GLY A 269 25.25 5.87 18.25
C GLY A 269 25.16 4.84 19.40
N GLY A 270 25.41 3.56 19.12
CA GLY A 270 25.25 2.47 20.09
C GLY A 270 23.90 1.73 20.00
N GLY A 271 23.06 2.05 19.01
CA GLY A 271 21.77 1.41 18.75
C GLY A 271 21.85 0.23 17.75
N GLY A 272 23.01 -0.01 17.14
CA GLY A 272 23.35 -1.29 16.52
C GLY A 272 23.77 -2.29 17.59
N ASP A 273 23.45 -3.56 17.41
CA ASP A 273 23.60 -4.67 18.38
C ASP A 273 25.07 -5.01 18.78
N GLY A 274 25.84 -4.02 19.24
CA GLY A 274 27.29 -4.12 19.42
C GLY A 274 27.93 -2.96 20.18
N GLY A 275 27.59 -2.80 21.46
CA GLY A 275 28.33 -1.94 22.39
C GLY A 275 27.88 -2.15 23.84
N ALA A 276 28.79 -2.55 24.72
CA ALA A 276 28.52 -2.98 26.09
C ALA A 276 28.11 -1.87 27.09
N ASP A 277 27.60 -0.72 26.62
CA ASP A 277 27.12 0.39 27.46
C ASP A 277 25.66 0.76 27.15
N SER A 278 24.76 0.13 27.91
CA SER A 278 23.50 0.67 28.46
C SER A 278 22.67 1.72 27.69
N GLU A 279 21.97 1.34 26.62
CA GLU A 279 20.64 1.92 26.39
C GLU A 279 19.55 0.96 26.87
N VAL A 280 18.71 1.46 27.77
CA VAL A 280 17.54 0.75 28.29
C VAL A 280 16.51 0.70 27.17
N VAL A 281 16.23 -0.49 26.65
CA VAL A 281 15.12 -0.72 25.72
C VAL A 281 13.83 -0.81 26.53
N ASP A 282 12.86 0.05 26.25
CA ASP A 282 11.56 0.04 26.93
C ASP A 282 10.67 -1.06 26.37
N VAL A 283 10.63 -1.21 25.04
CA VAL A 283 9.70 -2.12 24.35
C VAL A 283 10.43 -3.03 23.36
N CYS A 284 10.28 -4.35 23.54
CA CYS A 284 10.62 -5.37 22.56
C CYS A 284 9.35 -5.76 21.79
N VAL A 285 9.29 -5.46 20.50
CA VAL A 285 8.15 -5.75 19.63
C VAL A 285 8.41 -7.06 18.89
N ILE A 286 7.57 -8.06 19.09
CA ILE A 286 7.59 -9.33 18.37
C ILE A 286 6.48 -9.27 17.33
N ILE A 287 6.86 -9.10 16.06
CA ILE A 287 5.91 -8.95 14.95
C ILE A 287 5.73 -10.31 14.29
N ARG A 288 4.52 -10.85 14.40
CA ARG A 288 4.10 -12.06 13.69
C ARG A 288 3.73 -11.68 12.26
N GLU A 289 4.57 -12.06 11.31
CA GLU A 289 4.33 -11.77 9.88
C GLU A 289 3.52 -12.88 9.25
N PHE A 290 2.22 -12.62 9.10
CA PHE A 290 1.29 -13.44 8.35
C PHE A 290 1.15 -12.82 6.96
N HIS A 291 1.40 -13.60 5.91
CA HIS A 291 1.14 -13.13 4.56
C HIS A 291 -0.36 -13.24 4.32
N ALA A 292 -1.11 -12.20 4.68
CA ALA A 292 -2.56 -12.13 4.46
C ALA A 292 -2.89 -12.53 3.01
N ALA A 293 -3.66 -13.60 2.84
CA ALA A 293 -3.93 -14.18 1.54
C ALA A 293 -5.01 -13.37 0.80
N TRP A 294 -4.91 -13.30 -0.53
CA TRP A 294 -5.95 -12.75 -1.38
C TRP A 294 -7.26 -13.53 -1.20
N PRO A 295 -8.46 -12.89 -1.18
CA PRO A 295 -8.75 -11.49 -1.53
C PRO A 295 -8.87 -10.52 -0.33
N TRP A 296 -8.52 -10.96 0.88
CA TRP A 296 -8.72 -10.22 2.14
C TRP A 296 -7.48 -9.54 2.68
N ALA A 297 -6.33 -9.69 2.00
CA ALA A 297 -5.08 -9.03 2.34
C ALA A 297 -5.35 -7.64 2.92
N GLY A 298 -5.14 -7.47 4.22
CA GLY A 298 -5.68 -6.34 4.95
C GLY A 298 -5.07 -4.99 4.54
N ALA A 299 -5.73 -3.88 4.91
CA ALA A 299 -5.28 -2.49 4.72
C ALA A 299 -3.79 -2.26 5.07
N PHE A 300 -3.30 -2.94 6.09
CA PHE A 300 -1.94 -2.86 6.59
C PHE A 300 -1.19 -4.14 6.28
N ASP A 301 0.05 -3.98 5.84
CA ASP A 301 1.04 -5.04 5.71
C ASP A 301 2.25 -4.73 6.60
N LEU A 302 3.23 -5.63 6.62
CA LEU A 302 4.44 -5.46 7.40
C LEU A 302 5.12 -4.10 7.13
N SER A 303 5.15 -3.65 5.88
CA SER A 303 5.73 -2.34 5.56
C SER A 303 5.00 -1.20 6.27
N TYR A 304 3.67 -1.25 6.33
CA TYR A 304 2.88 -0.28 7.08
C TYR A 304 3.14 -0.38 8.59
N THR A 305 3.12 -1.59 9.17
CA THR A 305 3.40 -1.80 10.60
C THR A 305 4.77 -1.26 10.98
N LEU A 306 5.83 -1.59 10.22
CA LEU A 306 7.18 -1.09 10.48
C LEU A 306 7.24 0.43 10.45
N ARG A 307 6.56 1.09 9.50
CA ARG A 307 6.49 2.56 9.47
C ARG A 307 5.79 3.15 10.70
N SER A 308 4.76 2.49 11.21
CA SER A 308 4.07 2.92 12.43
C SER A 308 4.96 2.79 13.68
N LEU A 309 5.85 1.79 13.72
CA LEU A 309 6.87 1.65 14.75
C LEU A 309 7.98 2.70 14.61
N GLN A 310 8.44 2.97 13.39
CA GLN A 310 9.41 4.03 13.09
C GLN A 310 8.91 5.42 13.46
N ALA A 311 7.59 5.62 13.50
CA ALA A 311 6.95 6.88 13.87
C ALA A 311 6.79 7.06 15.39
N GLN A 312 7.15 6.08 16.21
CA GLN A 312 7.04 6.20 17.68
C GLN A 312 7.91 7.33 18.22
N LYS A 313 7.32 8.16 19.09
CA LYS A 313 8.01 9.27 19.77
C LYS A 313 9.03 8.77 20.79
N ASN A 314 8.66 7.75 21.58
CA ASN A 314 9.64 7.00 22.35
C ASN A 314 10.44 6.13 21.39
N GLU A 315 11.71 6.49 21.15
CA GLU A 315 12.59 5.77 20.22
C GLU A 315 13.26 4.53 20.84
N ARG A 316 13.08 4.29 22.15
CA ARG A 316 13.71 3.20 22.93
C ARG A 316 12.99 1.87 22.75
N TRP A 317 12.88 1.41 21.51
CA TRP A 317 12.29 0.13 21.18
C TRP A 317 13.18 -0.67 20.22
N GLN A 318 12.93 -1.97 20.18
CA GLN A 318 13.54 -2.93 19.26
C GLN A 318 12.43 -3.82 18.72
N ALA A 319 12.55 -4.28 17.49
CA ALA A 319 11.55 -5.13 16.86
C ALA A 319 12.18 -6.38 16.22
N VAL A 320 11.49 -7.49 16.36
CA VAL A 320 11.82 -8.77 15.73
C VAL A 320 10.64 -9.20 14.87
N ALA A 321 10.83 -9.19 13.56
CA ALA A 321 9.90 -9.75 12.60
C ALA A 321 10.07 -11.27 12.52
N VAL A 322 9.01 -12.02 12.83
CA VAL A 322 8.99 -13.47 12.85
C VAL A 322 8.10 -13.96 11.69
N PRO A 323 8.69 -14.52 10.61
CA PRO A 323 7.91 -15.07 9.51
C PRO A 323 7.11 -16.28 10.01
N VAL A 324 5.78 -16.23 9.92
CA VAL A 324 4.94 -17.32 10.42
C VAL A 324 4.86 -18.49 9.43
N HIS A 325 4.97 -18.20 8.13
CA HIS A 325 5.05 -19.24 7.10
C HIS A 325 6.51 -19.54 6.74
N GLY A 326 6.86 -20.84 6.77
CA GLY A 326 8.20 -21.33 6.46
C GLY A 326 8.51 -21.46 4.97
N ASP A 327 7.59 -21.08 4.09
CA ASP A 327 7.83 -21.10 2.65
C ASP A 327 8.85 -20.03 2.24
N GLY A 328 9.62 -20.34 1.20
CA GLY A 328 10.72 -19.49 0.77
C GLY A 328 10.29 -18.10 0.30
N ASP A 329 9.06 -17.93 -0.19
CA ASP A 329 8.58 -16.63 -0.65
C ASP A 329 8.16 -15.75 0.52
N SER A 330 7.45 -16.31 1.51
CA SER A 330 7.10 -15.61 2.75
C SER A 330 8.33 -15.10 3.48
N ILE A 331 9.34 -15.96 3.71
CA ILE A 331 10.60 -15.58 4.36
C ILE A 331 11.32 -14.48 3.57
N ARG A 332 11.38 -14.62 2.23
CA ARG A 332 12.02 -13.63 1.37
C ARG A 332 11.30 -12.28 1.45
N ARG A 333 9.97 -12.26 1.47
CA ARG A 333 9.17 -11.03 1.57
C ARG A 333 9.38 -10.32 2.90
N THR A 334 9.34 -11.05 4.02
CA THR A 334 9.63 -10.49 5.35
C THR A 334 11.00 -9.82 5.36
N LYS A 335 12.01 -10.51 4.81
CA LYS A 335 13.37 -10.00 4.71
C LYS A 335 13.44 -8.69 3.90
N VAL A 336 12.76 -8.60 2.77
CA VAL A 336 12.77 -7.39 1.95
C VAL A 336 12.13 -6.22 2.70
N HIS A 337 11.00 -6.41 3.38
CA HIS A 337 10.36 -5.34 4.16
C HIS A 337 11.23 -4.84 5.32
N VAL A 338 11.91 -5.76 6.01
CA VAL A 338 12.87 -5.40 7.07
C VAL A 338 14.04 -4.61 6.48
N LEU A 339 14.60 -5.02 5.34
CA LEU A 339 15.70 -4.30 4.68
C LEU A 339 15.28 -2.93 4.16
N ASP A 340 14.10 -2.82 3.54
CA ASP A 340 13.56 -1.55 3.03
C ASP A 340 13.22 -0.55 4.14
N SER A 341 13.16 -0.99 5.40
CA SER A 341 12.98 -0.10 6.55
C SER A 341 14.22 0.74 6.85
N TRP A 342 15.42 0.25 6.49
CA TRP A 342 16.72 0.88 6.79
C TRP A 342 16.91 1.28 8.27
N ASP A 343 16.33 0.50 9.19
CA ASP A 343 16.36 0.80 10.62
C ASP A 343 17.00 -0.38 11.38
N PRO A 344 18.17 -0.17 12.02
CA PRO A 344 18.89 -1.25 12.70
C PRO A 344 18.16 -1.78 13.94
N ARG A 345 17.12 -1.08 14.42
CA ARG A 345 16.27 -1.56 15.53
C ARG A 345 15.34 -2.69 15.11
N ILE A 346 15.20 -2.94 13.81
CA ILE A 346 14.31 -3.96 13.25
C ILE A 346 15.17 -5.11 12.71
N VAL A 347 15.02 -6.29 13.27
CA VAL A 347 15.67 -7.52 12.78
C VAL A 347 14.63 -8.56 12.38
N MET A 348 15.02 -9.50 11.53
CA MET A 348 14.22 -10.66 11.20
C MET A 348 14.74 -11.89 11.96
N ALA A 349 13.84 -12.68 12.53
CA ALA A 349 14.20 -13.98 13.10
C ALA A 349 14.49 -15.01 11.98
N ASP A 350 15.64 -15.67 12.06
CA ASP A 350 15.99 -16.79 11.19
C ASP A 350 15.44 -18.09 11.82
N VAL A 351 14.19 -18.42 11.50
CA VAL A 351 13.49 -19.59 12.04
C VAL A 351 13.98 -20.86 11.33
N PRO A 352 14.54 -21.85 12.05
CA PRO A 352 14.96 -23.11 11.45
C PRO A 352 13.78 -23.88 10.84
N LYS A 353 14.02 -24.59 9.73
CA LYS A 353 12.98 -25.35 9.02
C LYS A 353 12.32 -26.42 9.90
N GLU A 354 13.07 -26.99 10.82
CA GLU A 354 12.61 -28.02 11.75
C GLU A 354 11.50 -27.48 12.67
N ILE A 355 11.59 -26.20 13.05
CA ILE A 355 10.60 -25.53 13.89
C ILE A 355 9.26 -25.43 13.14
N TYR A 356 9.27 -25.11 11.84
CA TYR A 356 8.05 -25.13 11.03
C TYR A 356 7.48 -26.55 10.86
N SER A 357 8.34 -27.55 10.69
CA SER A 357 7.92 -28.96 10.53
C SER A 357 7.32 -29.55 11.81
N GLU A 358 7.84 -29.19 12.99
CA GLU A 358 7.29 -29.59 14.29
C GLU A 358 5.89 -28.99 14.57
N MET A 359 5.55 -27.90 13.87
CA MET A 359 4.27 -27.20 13.97
C MET A 359 3.22 -27.70 12.96
N GLY A 360 3.48 -28.79 12.22
CA GLY A 360 2.49 -29.39 11.32
C GLY A 360 2.23 -28.61 10.02
N GLY A 361 3.10 -27.66 9.67
CA GLY A 361 3.04 -26.92 8.41
C GLY A 361 3.36 -27.84 7.24
N ASP A 362 2.32 -28.40 6.61
CA ASP A 362 2.42 -28.99 5.28
C ASP A 362 2.24 -27.87 4.25
N ASP A 363 3.10 -27.83 3.22
CA ASP A 363 3.29 -26.73 2.26
C ASP A 363 2.07 -26.39 1.36
N ASN A 364 0.86 -26.90 1.64
CA ASN A 364 -0.24 -27.00 0.66
C ASN A 364 -1.65 -26.58 1.09
N ASP A 365 -1.90 -26.10 2.31
CA ASP A 365 -3.28 -25.76 2.72
C ASP A 365 -3.48 -24.24 2.85
N GLY A 366 -4.06 -23.65 1.81
CA GLY A 366 -4.16 -22.22 1.61
C GLY A 366 -5.00 -21.47 2.64
N GLY A 367 -4.49 -20.29 3.03
CA GLY A 367 -5.26 -19.04 3.05
C GLY A 367 -6.24 -18.75 4.19
N ASP A 368 -6.36 -19.60 5.20
CA ASP A 368 -7.29 -19.34 6.32
C ASP A 368 -6.58 -18.56 7.44
N GLU A 369 -6.85 -17.26 7.57
CA GLU A 369 -6.24 -16.38 8.59
C GLU A 369 -6.61 -16.81 10.03
N ASP A 370 -7.79 -17.40 10.22
CA ASP A 370 -8.28 -17.91 11.51
C ASP A 370 -7.46 -19.10 12.04
N LYS A 371 -6.73 -19.84 11.17
CA LYS A 371 -5.87 -20.96 11.56
C LYS A 371 -4.55 -20.55 12.22
N TYR A 372 -4.18 -19.27 12.23
CA TYR A 372 -2.86 -18.86 12.73
C TYR A 372 -2.90 -18.01 14.01
N GLU A 373 -4.10 -17.71 14.48
CA GLU A 373 -4.38 -17.53 15.91
C GLU A 373 -4.42 -18.87 16.68
N ASP A 374 -4.42 -20.02 15.99
CA ASP A 374 -4.25 -21.34 16.62
C ASP A 374 -2.84 -21.52 17.21
N ASN A 375 -2.70 -22.62 17.95
CA ASN A 375 -1.52 -23.03 18.70
C ASN A 375 -0.18 -22.90 17.94
N ASP A 376 -0.14 -23.02 16.62
CA ASP A 376 1.11 -23.04 15.85
C ASP A 376 1.78 -21.66 15.73
N GLY A 377 1.01 -20.59 15.49
CA GLY A 377 1.54 -19.22 15.53
C GLY A 377 2.02 -18.81 16.93
N MET A 378 1.34 -19.31 17.97
CA MET A 378 1.75 -19.09 19.37
C MET A 378 3.00 -19.89 19.75
N LYS A 379 3.17 -21.13 19.28
CA LYS A 379 4.40 -21.90 19.49
C LYS A 379 5.60 -21.18 18.87
N LEU A 380 5.45 -20.59 17.69
CA LEU A 380 6.52 -19.83 17.05
C LEU A 380 6.85 -18.54 17.81
N THR A 381 5.83 -17.87 18.34
CA THR A 381 5.99 -16.71 19.22
C THR A 381 6.76 -17.09 20.49
N ASP A 382 6.38 -18.20 21.15
CA ASP A 382 7.09 -18.72 22.32
C ASP A 382 8.54 -19.11 21.98
N TRP A 383 8.78 -19.73 20.83
CA TRP A 383 10.13 -20.03 20.33
C TRP A 383 10.95 -18.75 20.17
N ALA A 384 10.38 -17.70 19.57
CA ALA A 384 11.07 -16.42 19.37
C ALA A 384 11.42 -15.78 20.73
N ILE A 385 10.50 -15.83 21.70
CA ILE A 385 10.73 -15.36 23.08
C ILE A 385 11.87 -16.13 23.75
N GLU A 386 11.89 -17.45 23.62
CA GLU A 386 12.97 -18.30 24.17
C GLU A 386 14.32 -18.03 23.53
N LYS A 387 14.33 -17.76 22.22
CA LYS A 387 15.54 -17.48 21.44
C LYS A 387 15.88 -16.00 21.36
N MET A 388 15.15 -15.15 22.08
CA MET A 388 15.29 -13.70 21.95
C MET A 388 16.71 -13.22 22.21
N ALA A 389 17.41 -13.78 23.21
CA ALA A 389 18.79 -13.39 23.51
C ALA A 389 19.79 -13.70 22.38
N SER A 390 19.48 -14.67 21.51
CA SER A 390 20.29 -14.97 20.31
C SER A 390 19.82 -14.20 19.07
N ILE A 391 18.55 -13.82 19.00
CA ILE A 391 17.98 -13.09 17.85
C ILE A 391 18.23 -11.58 17.98
N SER A 392 17.96 -11.02 19.16
CA SER A 392 18.20 -9.63 19.52
C SER A 392 18.47 -9.53 21.04
N PRO A 393 19.77 -9.53 21.45
CA PRO A 393 20.18 -9.36 22.83
C PRO A 393 19.56 -8.14 23.52
N SER A 394 19.41 -7.03 22.79
CA SER A 394 18.79 -5.81 23.32
C SER A 394 17.29 -5.96 23.57
N CYS A 395 16.57 -6.62 22.65
CA CYS A 395 15.15 -6.97 22.85
C CYS A 395 14.97 -7.90 24.06
N ALA A 396 15.86 -8.88 24.26
CA ALA A 396 15.82 -9.80 25.40
C ALA A 396 15.98 -9.12 26.77
N ARG A 397 16.58 -7.93 26.81
CA ARG A 397 16.75 -7.11 28.01
C ARG A 397 15.70 -6.01 28.12
N ALA A 398 14.76 -5.93 27.18
CA ALA A 398 13.73 -4.90 27.20
C ALA A 398 12.85 -5.04 28.45
N ARG A 399 12.31 -3.91 28.88
CA ARG A 399 11.42 -3.85 30.04
C ARG A 399 10.07 -4.50 29.75
N TYR A 400 9.47 -4.16 28.61
CA TYR A 400 8.20 -4.69 28.17
C TYR A 400 8.34 -5.42 26.83
N MET A 401 7.42 -6.36 26.61
CA MET A 401 7.22 -7.07 25.36
C MET A 401 5.85 -6.69 24.79
N LEU A 402 5.81 -6.46 23.48
CA LEU A 402 4.60 -6.35 22.69
C LEU A 402 4.59 -7.48 21.66
N VAL A 403 3.53 -8.28 21.59
CA VAL A 403 3.36 -9.28 20.53
C VAL A 403 2.27 -8.79 19.59
N THR A 404 2.58 -8.56 18.32
CA THR A 404 1.65 -7.95 17.37
C THR A 404 1.64 -8.64 16.02
N ASN A 405 0.59 -8.44 15.24
CA ASN A 405 0.51 -8.89 13.86
C ASN A 405 1.09 -7.84 12.94
N SER A 406 1.64 -8.26 11.80
CA SER A 406 2.06 -7.37 10.72
C SER A 406 0.91 -6.67 9.98
N THR A 407 -0.32 -6.91 10.40
CA THR A 407 -1.52 -6.20 9.95
C THR A 407 -1.97 -5.14 10.95
N ASN A 408 -1.20 -4.86 11.99
CA ASN A 408 -1.54 -3.85 12.99
C ASN A 408 -0.77 -2.54 12.76
N SER A 409 -1.40 -1.42 13.10
CA SER A 409 -0.74 -0.10 13.12
C SER A 409 -0.79 0.50 14.51
N TYR A 410 0.27 1.22 14.87
CA TYR A 410 0.38 1.92 16.15
C TYR A 410 0.43 3.44 16.01
N GLU A 411 -0.23 4.17 16.90
CA GLU A 411 -0.12 5.64 16.97
C GLU A 411 1.23 6.09 17.55
N PRO A 412 1.80 7.24 17.15
CA PRO A 412 3.14 7.67 17.54
C PRO A 412 3.44 7.72 19.05
N GLU A 413 2.42 7.95 19.88
CA GLU A 413 2.52 8.05 21.34
C GLU A 413 2.43 6.69 22.05
N THR A 414 2.23 5.58 21.32
CA THR A 414 1.92 4.27 21.93
C THR A 414 2.97 3.79 22.92
N PHE A 415 4.26 3.97 22.64
CA PHE A 415 5.32 3.50 23.54
C PHE A 415 5.63 4.46 24.69
N ASP A 416 4.96 5.60 24.78
CA ASP A 416 5.13 6.54 25.89
C ASP A 416 4.58 5.94 27.19
N VAL A 417 3.53 5.09 27.11
CA VAL A 417 2.97 4.38 28.27
C VAL A 417 4.00 3.47 28.96
N ALA A 418 5.01 2.99 28.22
CA ALA A 418 6.08 2.14 28.73
C ALA A 418 7.10 2.91 29.57
N ALA A 419 7.30 4.20 29.27
CA ALA A 419 8.23 5.06 30.00
C ALA A 419 7.73 5.33 31.43
N ASP A 420 6.42 5.56 31.58
CA ASP A 420 5.79 5.97 32.85
C ASP A 420 5.24 4.80 33.67
N GLY A 421 5.11 3.61 33.06
CA GLY A 421 4.56 2.43 33.73
C GLY A 421 5.37 2.02 34.97
N SER A 422 4.77 1.17 35.82
CA SER A 422 5.46 0.33 36.80
C SER A 422 5.10 -1.13 36.51
N GLY A 423 6.00 -2.09 36.74
CA GLY A 423 5.93 -3.47 36.24
C GLY A 423 4.57 -4.18 36.35
N GLY A 424 4.33 -5.15 35.47
CA GLY A 424 3.04 -5.85 35.30
C GLY A 424 2.60 -5.93 33.84
N ILE A 425 1.32 -5.66 33.57
CA ILE A 425 0.74 -5.58 32.22
C ILE A 425 0.20 -4.17 32.04
N LEU A 426 0.55 -3.54 30.92
CA LEU A 426 -0.03 -2.27 30.51
C LEU A 426 -1.03 -2.55 29.38
N GLY A 427 -2.31 -2.28 29.60
CA GLY A 427 -3.31 -2.31 28.54
C GLY A 427 -3.12 -1.12 27.60
N LEU A 428 -3.45 -1.29 26.34
CA LEU A 428 -3.50 -0.23 25.33
C LEU A 428 -4.94 -0.07 24.86
N ASN A 429 -5.35 1.16 24.59
CA ASN A 429 -6.60 1.37 23.86
C ASN A 429 -6.46 0.89 22.41
N PHE A 430 -7.50 0.25 21.89
CA PHE A 430 -7.48 -0.34 20.55
C PHE A 430 -8.83 -0.19 19.84
N VAL A 431 -8.80 -0.33 18.52
CA VAL A 431 -9.99 -0.50 17.69
C VAL A 431 -9.83 -1.76 16.84
N SER A 432 -10.83 -2.62 16.85
CA SER A 432 -10.94 -3.83 16.03
C SER A 432 -12.30 -3.90 15.35
N GLU A 433 -12.49 -4.87 14.46
CA GLU A 433 -13.82 -5.12 13.91
C GLU A 433 -14.88 -5.35 15.00
N ALA A 434 -14.57 -6.13 16.04
CA ALA A 434 -15.50 -6.40 17.13
C ALA A 434 -15.92 -5.12 17.86
N THR A 435 -14.99 -4.19 18.10
CA THR A 435 -15.30 -2.91 18.75
C THR A 435 -16.06 -1.96 17.81
N MET A 436 -15.79 -2.01 16.51
CA MET A 436 -16.55 -1.28 15.49
C MET A 436 -17.99 -1.78 15.37
N GLU A 437 -18.23 -3.09 15.53
CA GLU A 437 -19.57 -3.68 15.55
C GLU A 437 -20.36 -3.26 16.79
N SER A 438 -19.72 -3.26 17.96
CA SER A 438 -20.35 -2.91 19.23
C SER A 438 -20.55 -1.40 19.41
N ALA A 439 -19.83 -0.57 18.65
CA ALA A 439 -19.94 0.88 18.65
C ALA A 439 -21.33 1.33 18.18
N GLY A 440 -22.28 1.48 19.11
CA GLY A 440 -23.42 2.39 19.04
C GLY A 440 -24.40 2.22 17.87
N VAL A 441 -24.75 0.98 17.46
CA VAL A 441 -25.72 0.75 16.37
C VAL A 441 -27.19 0.96 16.82
N GLY A 442 -27.47 1.05 18.12
CA GLY A 442 -28.82 1.29 18.65
C GLY A 442 -29.22 2.77 18.63
N ASN A 443 -30.35 3.09 17.97
CA ASN A 443 -30.95 4.44 17.81
C ASN A 443 -30.23 5.42 16.84
N VAL A 444 -29.54 4.92 15.81
CA VAL A 444 -28.92 5.74 14.76
C VAL A 444 -29.81 5.77 13.52
N THR A 445 -30.12 6.96 12.97
CA THR A 445 -30.86 7.06 11.70
C THR A 445 -30.01 6.57 10.54
N TRP A 446 -30.64 6.27 9.39
CA TRP A 446 -29.91 5.85 8.19
C TRP A 446 -28.72 6.76 7.88
N ASP A 447 -28.94 8.08 7.86
CA ASP A 447 -27.92 9.11 7.55
C ASP A 447 -26.79 9.21 8.57
N GLN A 448 -27.08 8.94 9.84
CA GLN A 448 -26.08 9.04 10.91
C GLN A 448 -25.10 7.84 10.93
N ARG A 449 -25.40 6.72 10.25
CA ARG A 449 -24.60 5.48 10.36
C ARG A 449 -23.14 5.63 9.94
N CYS A 450 -22.87 6.45 8.94
CA CYS A 450 -21.52 6.77 8.51
C CYS A 450 -20.98 8.05 9.16
N ASP A 451 -21.82 9.08 9.36
CA ASP A 451 -21.39 10.35 9.98
C ASP A 451 -20.80 10.13 11.37
N ARG A 452 -21.36 9.18 12.13
CA ARG A 452 -20.90 8.85 13.48
C ARG A 452 -19.45 8.37 13.56
N LEU A 453 -18.94 7.76 12.48
CA LEU A 453 -17.56 7.26 12.42
C LEU A 453 -16.58 8.43 12.20
N GLU A 454 -17.04 9.45 11.47
CA GLU A 454 -16.27 10.65 11.12
C GLU A 454 -16.27 11.70 12.22
N ASP A 455 -17.43 11.97 12.82
CA ASP A 455 -17.60 13.00 13.86
C ASP A 455 -17.19 12.53 15.27
N GLY A 456 -16.77 11.27 15.40
CA GLY A 456 -16.31 10.66 16.65
C GLY A 456 -17.43 10.36 17.65
N THR A 457 -18.70 10.44 17.25
CA THR A 457 -19.82 10.06 18.12
C THR A 457 -19.93 8.54 18.31
N ALA A 458 -19.39 7.75 17.38
CA ALA A 458 -19.22 6.31 17.58
C ALA A 458 -18.03 6.03 18.49
N GLN A 459 -18.29 5.44 19.66
CA GLN A 459 -17.25 4.94 20.56
C GLN A 459 -16.81 3.55 20.12
N TYR A 460 -15.85 3.49 19.20
CA TYR A 460 -15.23 2.23 18.71
C TYR A 460 -13.84 1.98 19.32
N CYS A 461 -13.29 2.95 20.05
CA CYS A 461 -12.03 2.80 20.75
C CYS A 461 -12.27 2.22 22.14
N GLN A 462 -11.71 1.05 22.42
CA GLN A 462 -11.91 0.33 23.67
C GLN A 462 -10.60 0.26 24.45
N SER A 463 -10.68 0.40 25.77
CA SER A 463 -9.52 0.17 26.63
C SER A 463 -9.32 -1.32 26.86
N MET A 464 -8.10 -1.82 26.67
CA MET A 464 -7.76 -3.21 26.93
C MET A 464 -7.68 -3.46 28.44
N THR A 465 -8.60 -4.27 28.99
CA THR A 465 -8.68 -4.58 30.43
C THR A 465 -8.86 -6.09 30.68
N PRO A 466 -8.50 -6.61 31.86
CA PRO A 466 -8.62 -8.04 32.17
C PRO A 466 -10.09 -8.49 32.38
N GLU A 467 -11.05 -7.57 32.34
CA GLU A 467 -12.49 -7.84 32.43
C GLU A 467 -13.16 -8.07 31.07
N LEU A 468 -12.47 -7.78 29.96
CA LEU A 468 -13.02 -8.04 28.62
C LEU A 468 -13.33 -9.52 28.43
N PRO A 469 -14.30 -9.89 27.58
CA PRO A 469 -14.48 -11.28 27.16
C PRO A 469 -13.17 -11.83 26.58
N GLU A 470 -12.93 -13.12 26.78
CA GLU A 470 -11.70 -13.79 26.31
C GLU A 470 -11.48 -13.62 24.80
N GLN A 471 -12.56 -13.58 24.01
CA GLN A 471 -12.51 -13.40 22.56
C GLN A 471 -12.17 -11.97 22.12
N GLU A 472 -12.21 -11.00 23.03
CA GLU A 472 -11.88 -9.58 22.76
C GLU A 472 -10.48 -9.21 23.26
N LEU A 473 -9.78 -10.14 23.91
CA LEU A 473 -8.41 -9.90 24.35
C LEU A 473 -7.44 -9.95 23.16
N ASP A 474 -6.59 -8.94 23.08
CA ASP A 474 -5.64 -8.78 21.99
C ASP A 474 -4.22 -8.60 22.51
N LEU A 475 -3.30 -9.46 22.06
CA LEU A 475 -1.87 -9.39 22.41
C LEU A 475 -1.21 -8.11 21.89
N GLY A 476 -1.65 -7.60 20.74
CA GLY A 476 -1.18 -6.37 20.14
C GLY A 476 -1.61 -5.13 20.93
N ALA A 477 -2.59 -5.26 21.83
CA ALA A 477 -3.09 -4.19 22.67
C ALA A 477 -2.59 -4.28 24.12
N VAL A 478 -1.50 -5.01 24.38
CA VAL A 478 -0.87 -5.06 25.71
C VAL A 478 0.66 -4.97 25.64
N LEU A 479 1.23 -4.31 26.63
CA LEU A 479 2.67 -4.40 26.94
C LEU A 479 2.84 -5.25 28.19
N VAL A 480 3.59 -6.34 28.08
CA VAL A 480 3.78 -7.31 29.18
C VAL A 480 5.19 -7.17 29.74
N ASP A 481 5.35 -7.11 31.06
CA ASP A 481 6.66 -7.08 31.73
C ASP A 481 7.50 -8.29 31.30
N PHE A 482 8.50 -8.03 30.45
CA PHE A 482 9.18 -9.09 29.73
C PHE A 482 10.15 -9.84 30.65
N GLN A 483 10.79 -9.11 31.56
CA GLN A 483 11.72 -9.68 32.53
C GLN A 483 11.00 -10.62 33.50
N ARG A 484 9.82 -10.21 33.99
CA ARG A 484 8.98 -11.08 34.82
C ARG A 484 8.46 -12.28 34.03
N TRP A 485 8.05 -12.10 32.78
CA TRP A 485 7.56 -13.18 31.91
C TRP A 485 8.61 -14.27 31.73
N GLN A 486 9.84 -13.88 31.38
CA GLN A 486 10.97 -14.79 31.21
C GLN A 486 11.36 -15.48 32.52
N LYS A 487 11.40 -14.74 33.64
CA LYS A 487 11.74 -15.28 34.97
C LYS A 487 10.74 -16.32 35.47
N GLU A 488 9.45 -16.08 35.25
CA GLU A 488 8.37 -17.00 35.66
C GLU A 488 8.14 -18.14 34.65
N GLY A 489 8.70 -18.05 33.45
CA GLY A 489 8.67 -19.12 32.44
C GLY A 489 7.30 -19.33 31.81
N HIS A 490 6.54 -18.25 31.63
CA HIS A 490 5.21 -18.28 30.98
C HIS A 490 5.32 -18.52 29.48
N ARG A 491 4.21 -18.98 28.89
CA ARG A 491 4.06 -19.32 27.47
C ARG A 491 2.65 -18.97 27.01
N PHE A 492 2.51 -18.63 25.73
CA PHE A 492 1.21 -18.42 25.09
C PHE A 492 0.61 -19.74 24.58
N ALA A 493 1.44 -20.66 24.07
CA ALA A 493 0.96 -21.95 23.59
C ALA A 493 0.72 -22.94 24.76
N PRO A 494 -0.36 -23.75 24.71
CA PRO A 494 -0.66 -24.74 25.74
C PRO A 494 0.37 -25.88 25.78
N ARG A 495 0.61 -26.46 26.96
CA ARG A 495 1.44 -27.68 27.11
C ARG A 495 0.62 -28.91 26.72
N ALA A 496 1.14 -29.73 25.81
CA ALA A 496 0.60 -31.07 25.58
C ALA A 496 0.92 -31.98 26.78
N THR A 497 0.01 -32.08 27.76
CA THR A 497 0.11 -33.08 28.82
C THR A 497 -0.65 -34.35 28.40
N GLN A 498 0.04 -35.49 28.41
CA GLN A 498 -0.62 -36.79 28.23
C GLN A 498 -1.58 -37.06 29.39
N GLY A 499 -2.88 -37.10 29.11
CA GLY A 499 -3.85 -37.81 29.95
C GLY A 499 -4.50 -37.03 31.10
N GLN A 500 -4.47 -35.70 31.09
CA GLN A 500 -5.43 -34.90 31.85
C GLN A 500 -6.18 -33.98 30.90
N GLU A 501 -7.42 -33.65 31.25
CA GLU A 501 -8.30 -32.73 30.54
C GLU A 501 -7.48 -31.59 29.93
N GLN A 502 -7.74 -31.27 28.67
CA GLN A 502 -7.22 -30.07 28.01
C GLN A 502 -7.30 -28.94 29.04
N ASP A 503 -6.17 -28.37 29.43
CA ASP A 503 -6.16 -27.21 30.32
C ASP A 503 -7.08 -26.19 29.65
N GLU A 504 -8.27 -25.95 30.22
CA GLU A 504 -9.36 -25.15 29.64
C GLU A 504 -9.02 -23.63 29.58
N LEU A 505 -7.72 -23.31 29.58
CA LEU A 505 -7.16 -21.99 29.38
C LEU A 505 -7.02 -21.76 27.87
N GLY A 506 -7.93 -20.97 27.29
CA GLY A 506 -7.86 -20.66 25.88
C GLY A 506 -6.59 -19.88 25.49
N ARG A 507 -6.01 -20.34 24.39
CA ARG A 507 -5.40 -19.62 23.25
C ARG A 507 -4.97 -18.16 23.49
N GLY A 508 -3.67 -17.87 23.34
CA GLY A 508 -3.17 -16.53 23.10
C GLY A 508 -3.30 -15.57 24.29
N ALA A 509 -4.04 -14.47 24.12
CA ALA A 509 -4.13 -13.39 25.11
C ALA A 509 -4.83 -13.78 26.42
N ALA A 510 -5.61 -14.87 26.45
CA ALA A 510 -6.33 -15.28 27.66
C ALA A 510 -5.41 -15.64 28.83
N VAL A 511 -4.17 -16.08 28.56
CA VAL A 511 -3.16 -16.32 29.60
C VAL A 511 -2.99 -15.09 30.50
N LEU A 512 -3.11 -13.89 29.93
CA LEU A 512 -2.91 -12.63 30.64
C LEU A 512 -4.01 -12.39 31.69
N GLN A 513 -5.27 -12.73 31.40
CA GLN A 513 -6.34 -12.68 32.40
C GLN A 513 -6.10 -13.65 33.56
N HIS A 514 -5.52 -14.81 33.27
CA HIS A 514 -5.21 -15.78 34.31
C HIS A 514 -4.07 -15.28 35.22
N LEU A 515 -3.09 -14.57 34.66
CA LEU A 515 -2.03 -13.93 35.43
C LEU A 515 -2.54 -12.87 36.40
N THR A 516 -3.60 -12.13 36.05
CA THR A 516 -4.20 -11.11 36.93
C THR A 516 -5.15 -11.68 37.99
N ARG A 517 -5.74 -12.85 37.75
CA ARG A 517 -6.71 -13.50 38.66
C ARG A 517 -6.09 -14.48 39.67
N ARG A 518 -4.77 -14.70 39.66
CA ARG A 518 -4.09 -15.63 40.59
C ARG A 518 -4.12 -15.15 42.04
N ASN A 519 -4.32 -16.09 42.98
CA ASN A 519 -4.50 -15.79 44.41
C ASN A 519 -3.21 -15.47 45.19
N THR A 520 -2.01 -15.87 44.71
CA THR A 520 -0.78 -15.77 45.50
C THR A 520 0.07 -14.54 45.16
N GLU A 521 0.24 -14.19 43.88
CA GLU A 521 0.95 -12.98 43.43
C GLU A 521 0.44 -12.54 42.03
N PRO A 522 -0.74 -11.90 41.95
CA PRO A 522 -1.31 -11.50 40.67
C PRO A 522 -0.42 -10.48 39.95
N TRP A 523 -0.43 -10.54 38.62
CA TRP A 523 0.16 -9.49 37.80
C TRP A 523 -0.71 -8.24 37.89
N GLY A 524 -0.10 -7.09 38.18
CA GLY A 524 -0.80 -5.81 38.12
C GLY A 524 -1.17 -5.47 36.68
N TRP A 525 -2.33 -4.86 36.47
CA TRP A 525 -2.78 -4.39 35.17
C TRP A 525 -3.12 -2.90 35.25
N VAL A 526 -2.59 -2.11 34.31
CA VAL A 526 -2.87 -0.68 34.21
C VAL A 526 -3.20 -0.33 32.78
N SER A 527 -4.34 0.30 32.53
CA SER A 527 -4.71 0.80 31.20
C SER A 527 -4.73 2.33 31.20
N PRO A 528 -4.31 2.99 30.12
CA PRO A 528 -4.29 4.44 30.03
C PRO A 528 -5.72 4.98 30.08
N ASN A 529 -5.88 6.11 30.78
CA ASN A 529 -7.15 6.83 30.87
C ASN A 529 -7.19 7.96 29.84
N GLU A 530 -6.99 7.63 28.57
CA GLU A 530 -7.02 8.56 27.45
C GLU A 530 -7.92 8.03 26.32
N THR A 531 -8.19 8.87 25.32
CA THR A 531 -9.08 8.53 24.19
C THR A 531 -8.32 8.10 22.92
N LEU A 532 -6.98 8.15 22.94
CA LEU A 532 -6.14 7.73 21.81
C LEU A 532 -6.32 6.23 21.57
N CYS A 533 -6.56 5.81 20.33
CA CYS A 533 -6.53 4.40 19.94
C CYS A 533 -5.10 4.02 19.56
N HIS A 534 -4.32 3.57 20.54
CA HIS A 534 -2.94 3.16 20.33
C HIS A 534 -2.79 2.12 19.24
N LEU A 535 -3.63 1.09 19.26
CA LEU A 535 -3.66 0.03 18.26
C LEU A 535 -4.85 0.22 17.31
N VAL A 536 -4.56 0.16 16.00
CA VAL A 536 -5.56 0.15 14.94
C VAL A 536 -5.42 -1.16 14.16
N HIS A 537 -6.47 -1.98 14.20
CA HIS A 537 -6.56 -3.17 13.37
C HIS A 537 -6.91 -2.84 11.93
N VAL A 538 -6.51 -3.74 11.06
CA VAL A 538 -6.54 -3.63 9.60
C VAL A 538 -7.91 -3.48 8.97
N ASP A 539 -8.91 -4.05 9.61
CA ASP A 539 -10.29 -4.23 9.14
C ASP A 539 -11.21 -3.14 9.66
N THR A 540 -10.66 -2.03 10.18
CA THR A 540 -11.38 -0.96 10.87
C THR A 540 -11.59 0.28 10.01
N TYR A 541 -12.56 1.13 10.38
CA TYR A 541 -12.79 2.41 9.70
C TYR A 541 -11.54 3.32 9.71
N PRO A 542 -10.84 3.53 10.86
CA PRO A 542 -9.62 4.31 10.87
C PRO A 542 -8.52 3.75 9.96
N ALA A 543 -8.41 2.42 9.83
CA ALA A 543 -7.47 1.82 8.89
C ALA A 543 -7.79 2.21 7.44
N CYS A 544 -9.07 2.12 7.06
CA CYS A 544 -9.55 2.52 5.75
C CYS A 544 -9.20 3.96 5.37
N VAL A 545 -9.42 4.89 6.31
CA VAL A 545 -9.04 6.30 6.12
C VAL A 545 -7.53 6.45 5.90
N LYS A 546 -6.72 5.68 6.65
CA LYS A 546 -5.26 5.74 6.57
C LYS A 546 -4.69 5.22 5.25
N VAL A 547 -5.33 4.23 4.62
CA VAL A 547 -4.79 3.56 3.42
C VAL A 547 -5.53 3.89 2.13
N GLY A 548 -6.58 4.71 2.21
CA GLY A 548 -7.36 5.07 1.04
C GLY A 548 -8.30 3.96 0.59
N TRP A 549 -8.85 3.20 1.53
CA TRP A 549 -9.82 2.14 1.26
C TRP A 549 -11.22 2.57 1.69
N ILE A 550 -12.21 1.78 1.31
CA ILE A 550 -13.62 2.10 1.47
C ILE A 550 -14.17 1.31 2.65
N TRP A 551 -14.59 2.00 3.71
CA TRP A 551 -15.42 1.35 4.72
C TRP A 551 -16.78 1.07 4.13
N VAL A 552 -17.24 -0.16 4.25
CA VAL A 552 -18.57 -0.55 3.81
C VAL A 552 -19.43 -0.82 5.03
N ASP A 553 -20.59 -0.17 5.07
CA ASP A 553 -21.61 -0.34 6.09
C ASP A 553 -22.78 -1.18 5.55
N ILE A 554 -22.81 -2.45 5.92
CA ILE A 554 -23.78 -3.48 5.47
C ILE A 554 -24.18 -4.41 6.63
N PRO A 555 -25.35 -5.08 6.56
CA PRO A 555 -25.76 -5.96 7.65
C PRO A 555 -24.90 -7.24 7.64
N LYS A 556 -24.55 -7.74 8.84
CA LYS A 556 -23.77 -8.96 9.03
C LYS A 556 -24.63 -10.20 8.75
N LYS A 557 -24.70 -10.62 7.49
CA LYS A 557 -25.48 -11.81 7.09
C LYS A 557 -24.83 -12.53 5.91
N GLY A 558 -24.56 -13.83 6.09
CA GLY A 558 -23.88 -14.64 5.08
C GLY A 558 -22.53 -14.01 4.73
N ASP A 559 -22.28 -13.80 3.44
CA ASP A 559 -21.05 -13.17 2.95
C ASP A 559 -21.02 -11.63 3.16
N PHE A 560 -22.10 -11.01 3.63
CA PHE A 560 -22.13 -9.55 3.87
C PHE A 560 -21.59 -9.23 5.26
N LYS A 561 -20.54 -8.39 5.32
CA LYS A 561 -19.88 -7.96 6.54
C LYS A 561 -19.37 -6.53 6.39
N SER A 562 -19.75 -5.65 7.32
CA SER A 562 -19.13 -4.32 7.39
C SER A 562 -17.63 -4.47 7.59
N GLY A 563 -16.86 -3.55 7.04
CA GLY A 563 -15.41 -3.64 7.14
C GLY A 563 -14.70 -2.71 6.18
N CYS A 564 -13.38 -2.79 6.21
CA CYS A 564 -12.52 -2.05 5.32
C CYS A 564 -12.22 -2.82 4.03
N HIS A 565 -12.62 -2.30 2.87
CA HIS A 565 -12.51 -3.00 1.59
C HIS A 565 -11.82 -2.15 0.51
N ARG A 566 -11.08 -2.84 -0.37
CA ARG A 566 -10.64 -2.27 -1.65
C ARG A 566 -11.82 -2.18 -2.60
N GLY A 567 -11.90 -1.15 -3.44
CA GLY A 567 -13.00 -1.09 -4.40
C GLY A 567 -12.97 -2.22 -5.44
N LYS A 568 -11.80 -2.81 -5.78
CA LYS A 568 -11.74 -4.06 -6.55
C LYS A 568 -12.37 -5.23 -5.79
N SER A 569 -12.03 -5.42 -4.52
CA SER A 569 -12.66 -6.47 -3.69
C SER A 569 -14.17 -6.27 -3.58
N LEU A 570 -14.63 -5.01 -3.50
CA LEU A 570 -16.06 -4.70 -3.55
C LEU A 570 -16.68 -5.04 -4.90
N ALA A 571 -16.01 -4.73 -6.01
CA ALA A 571 -16.51 -5.05 -7.34
C ALA A 571 -16.56 -6.57 -7.58
N ASP A 572 -15.52 -7.30 -7.18
CA ASP A 572 -15.43 -8.75 -7.32
C ASP A 572 -16.48 -9.46 -6.44
N LYS A 573 -16.70 -8.96 -5.21
CA LYS A 573 -17.65 -9.57 -4.26
C LYS A 573 -19.11 -9.23 -4.53
N TYR A 574 -19.41 -8.00 -4.90
CA TYR A 574 -20.78 -7.50 -5.03
C TYR A 574 -21.24 -7.34 -6.50
N GLY A 575 -20.38 -7.68 -7.46
CA GLY A 575 -20.63 -7.67 -8.91
C GLY A 575 -20.50 -6.27 -9.52
N SER A 576 -19.74 -6.12 -10.63
CA SER A 576 -19.48 -4.85 -11.33
C SER A 576 -20.73 -4.18 -11.91
N ASP A 577 -21.70 -4.97 -12.34
CA ASP A 577 -22.81 -4.49 -13.18
C ASP A 577 -24.02 -3.98 -12.37
N GLU A 578 -24.04 -4.28 -11.07
CA GLU A 578 -25.13 -3.90 -10.16
C GLU A 578 -24.72 -2.83 -9.14
N ILE A 579 -23.47 -2.35 -9.20
CA ILE A 579 -22.93 -1.38 -8.23
C ILE A 579 -23.74 -0.06 -8.24
N PRO A 580 -24.09 0.55 -9.39
CA PRO A 580 -24.81 1.84 -9.41
C PRO A 580 -26.17 1.82 -8.70
N THR A 581 -26.86 0.67 -8.67
CA THR A 581 -28.21 0.54 -8.08
C THR A 581 -28.19 -0.02 -6.66
N ARG A 582 -27.12 -0.74 -6.28
CA ARG A 582 -26.94 -1.33 -4.96
C ARG A 582 -26.37 -0.38 -3.91
N TRP A 583 -25.67 0.68 -4.29
CA TRP A 583 -24.95 1.55 -3.35
C TRP A 583 -25.46 3.00 -3.35
N ASP A 584 -25.39 3.67 -2.20
CA ASP A 584 -25.67 5.11 -2.10
C ASP A 584 -24.45 5.95 -2.48
N TYR A 585 -24.41 6.37 -3.75
CA TYR A 585 -23.35 7.22 -4.29
C TYR A 585 -23.44 8.69 -3.87
N THR A 586 -24.56 9.15 -3.31
CA THR A 586 -24.74 10.55 -2.94
C THR A 586 -23.73 10.94 -1.87
N ARG A 587 -23.49 10.01 -0.92
CA ARG A 587 -22.46 10.17 0.10
C ARG A 587 -21.05 9.98 -0.47
N PHE A 588 -20.84 8.93 -1.26
CA PHE A 588 -19.53 8.62 -1.84
C PHE A 588 -18.91 9.80 -2.58
N LYS A 589 -19.72 10.57 -3.34
CA LYS A 589 -19.26 11.78 -4.05
C LYS A 589 -18.70 12.87 -3.12
N LYS A 590 -19.09 12.89 -1.85
CA LYS A 590 -18.62 13.85 -0.84
C LYS A 590 -17.47 13.25 -0.03
N ASN A 591 -17.64 12.03 0.46
CA ASN A 591 -16.69 11.31 1.29
C ASN A 591 -16.68 9.82 0.88
N PRO A 592 -15.54 9.27 0.43
CA PRO A 592 -15.46 7.89 -0.03
C PRO A 592 -15.21 6.88 1.09
N PHE A 593 -14.88 7.35 2.31
CA PHE A 593 -14.40 6.51 3.39
C PHE A 593 -15.51 5.79 4.14
N CYS A 594 -16.79 6.03 3.82
CA CYS A 594 -17.90 5.23 4.31
C CYS A 594 -19.02 5.14 3.25
N VAL A 595 -19.22 3.94 2.72
CA VAL A 595 -20.21 3.62 1.69
C VAL A 595 -21.28 2.73 2.27
N ARG A 596 -22.53 3.07 1.99
CA ARG A 596 -23.72 2.31 2.43
C ARG A 596 -24.36 1.62 1.24
N MET A 597 -24.79 0.38 1.44
CA MET A 597 -25.75 -0.26 0.53
C MET A 597 -27.05 0.54 0.53
N SER A 598 -27.78 0.63 -0.57
CA SER A 598 -29.03 1.39 -0.63
C SER A 598 -30.02 0.89 0.44
N GLN A 599 -30.80 1.80 1.04
CA GLN A 599 -31.68 1.44 2.16
C GLN A 599 -32.63 0.28 1.80
N LEU A 600 -33.21 0.33 0.59
CA LEU A 600 -34.06 -0.74 0.06
C LEU A 600 -33.33 -2.09 0.06
N ARG A 601 -32.11 -2.14 -0.47
CA ARG A 601 -31.34 -3.38 -0.53
C ARG A 601 -30.87 -3.83 0.86
N TYR A 602 -30.56 -2.89 1.75
CA TYR A 602 -30.24 -3.17 3.16
C TYR A 602 -31.40 -3.85 3.87
N GLU A 603 -32.63 -3.36 3.68
CA GLU A 603 -33.85 -3.96 4.23
C GLU A 603 -34.17 -5.32 3.59
N GLU A 604 -33.93 -5.51 2.29
CA GLU A 604 -34.05 -6.82 1.62
C GLU A 604 -33.11 -7.87 2.22
N VAL A 605 -31.81 -7.55 2.37
CA VAL A 605 -30.83 -8.49 2.92
C VAL A 605 -31.19 -8.90 4.36
N ILE A 606 -31.68 -7.95 5.17
CA ILE A 606 -32.17 -8.22 6.52
C ILE A 606 -33.45 -9.07 6.50
N SER A 607 -34.40 -8.79 5.61
CA SER A 607 -35.71 -9.46 5.58
C SER A 607 -35.71 -10.84 4.94
N GLU A 608 -34.73 -11.16 4.10
CA GLU A 608 -34.47 -12.52 3.60
C GLU A 608 -33.87 -13.44 4.69
N ALA A 609 -33.71 -12.97 5.93
CA ALA A 609 -33.07 -13.65 7.06
C ALA A 609 -34.12 -14.16 8.04
#